data_AF-A0AAV9Q5Y9-F1
#
_entry.id   AF-A0AAV9Q5Y9-F1
#
_cell.length_a   1.000
_cell.length_b   1.000
_cell.length_c   1.000
_cell.angle_alpha   90.00
_cell.angle_beta   90.00
_cell.angle_gamma   90.00
#
_symmetry.space_group_name_H-M   'P 1'
#
loop_
_entity.id
_entity.type
_entity.pdbx_description
1 polymer ?
#
loop_
_entity_poly.entity_id
_entity_poly.type
_entity_poly.pdbx_seq_one_letter_code
_entity_poly.pdbx_strand_id
1 'polypeptide(L)'
;MVHSAHGDRRMYATPCHFPYPAGWLKTIAYIFWIADICIFAFFMTLGLLRVMMYPQVAKGVVDDFSQTSYLGAVAVAFETIILGIVSFYSHHQAAMYVAEVMYWIAAAMSLFVAFGGVFFMYRRQQQHSFSDINGAWFLTFIPLIVDSTVGGAISPCLAYKNSVTLLVTSFLM
;
A
#
# COMPACT_ATOMS: atom_id res chain seq x y z
N MET A 1 -3.46 52.79 8.19
CA MET A 1 -4.75 52.19 7.76
C MET A 1 -4.42 51.33 6.54
N VAL A 2 -3.85 50.13 6.72
CA VAL A 2 -4.53 48.87 7.11
C VAL A 2 -5.46 48.39 5.99
N HIS A 3 -5.02 47.39 5.19
CA HIS A 3 -5.56 46.03 5.25
C HIS A 3 -4.81 45.06 4.29
N SER A 4 -3.85 44.33 4.86
CA SER A 4 -3.59 42.89 4.67
C SER A 4 -3.49 42.31 3.25
N ALA A 5 -2.31 42.48 2.66
CA ALA A 5 -1.68 41.49 1.81
C ALA A 5 -1.17 40.29 2.65
N HIS A 6 -1.97 39.25 2.91
CA HIS A 6 -1.48 38.01 3.54
C HIS A 6 -2.45 36.80 3.44
N GLY A 7 -3.29 36.72 2.40
CA GLY A 7 -4.30 35.64 2.26
C GLY A 7 -3.86 34.41 1.46
N ASP A 8 -2.85 34.52 0.59
CA ASP A 8 -2.75 33.62 -0.57
C ASP A 8 -1.38 32.93 -0.71
N ARG A 9 -0.75 32.60 0.43
CA ARG A 9 0.49 31.79 0.47
C ARG A 9 0.44 30.62 1.44
N ARG A 10 -0.77 30.21 1.86
CA ARG A 10 -0.98 29.06 2.76
C ARG A 10 -1.39 27.77 2.04
N MET A 11 -1.46 27.74 0.71
CA MET A 11 -1.82 26.53 -0.05
C MET A 11 -0.64 25.75 -0.65
N TYR A 12 0.60 26.27 -0.56
CA TYR A 12 1.74 25.67 -1.29
C TYR A 12 2.69 24.82 -0.44
N ALA A 13 2.41 24.63 0.85
CA ALA A 13 3.32 23.89 1.74
C ALA A 13 2.60 23.26 2.93
N THR A 14 1.34 22.86 2.79
CA THR A 14 0.79 21.86 3.69
C THR A 14 1.51 20.55 3.38
N PRO A 15 2.26 19.94 4.33
CA PRO A 15 2.55 18.51 4.23
C PRO A 15 1.19 17.84 4.06
N CYS A 16 0.95 17.18 2.92
CA CYS A 16 -0.38 16.86 2.37
C CYS A 16 -1.36 16.09 3.28
N HIS A 17 -1.02 15.81 4.54
CA HIS A 17 -1.88 15.01 5.40
C HIS A 17 -1.64 15.19 6.90
N PHE A 18 -1.36 16.40 7.40
CA PHE A 18 -1.27 16.59 8.86
C PHE A 18 -2.07 17.81 9.34
N PRO A 19 -3.33 17.61 9.78
CA PRO A 19 -4.20 18.71 10.23
C PRO A 19 -3.80 19.30 11.59
N TYR A 20 -2.90 18.65 12.36
CA TYR A 20 -2.45 19.13 13.67
C TYR A 20 -0.94 19.44 13.70
N PRO A 21 -0.50 20.69 13.89
CA PRO A 21 0.92 21.08 13.98
C PRO A 21 1.58 20.67 15.31
N ALA A 22 1.20 19.53 15.86
CA ALA A 22 1.76 18.95 17.07
C ALA A 22 3.02 18.15 16.72
N GLY A 23 4.20 18.75 16.92
CA GLY A 23 5.49 18.11 16.58
C GLY A 23 5.70 16.73 17.20
N TRP A 24 5.13 16.49 18.39
CA TRP A 24 5.20 15.19 19.07
C TRP A 24 4.46 14.08 18.32
N LEU A 25 3.34 14.40 17.66
CA LEU A 25 2.55 13.42 16.92
C LEU A 25 3.26 12.98 15.63
N LYS A 26 3.99 13.90 14.99
CA LYS A 26 4.85 13.60 13.84
C LYS A 26 6.01 12.66 14.22
N THR A 27 6.63 12.89 15.39
CA THR A 27 7.71 12.01 15.89
C THR A 27 7.19 10.60 16.19
N ILE A 28 6.02 10.46 16.82
CA ILE A 28 5.41 9.16 17.08
C ILE A 28 5.10 8.44 15.76
N ALA A 29 4.48 9.13 14.79
CA ALA A 29 4.18 8.56 13.49
C ALA A 29 5.45 8.08 12.77
N TYR A 30 6.55 8.82 12.87
CA TYR A 30 7.83 8.45 12.28
C TYR A 30 8.43 7.19 12.92
N ILE A 31 8.36 7.08 14.25
CA ILE A 31 8.82 5.88 14.98
C ILE A 31 7.99 4.65 14.56
N PHE A 32 6.66 4.80 14.49
CA PHE A 32 5.77 3.71 14.06
C PHE A 32 6.04 3.30 12.61
N TRP A 33 6.31 4.24 11.72
CA TRP A 33 6.64 3.93 10.33
C TRP A 33 7.97 3.17 10.20
N ILE A 34 9.00 3.53 10.97
CA ILE A 34 10.25 2.75 11.01
C ILE A 34 10.00 1.35 11.58
N ALA A 35 9.20 1.24 12.65
CA ALA A 35 8.84 -0.04 13.23
C ALA A 35 8.10 -0.95 12.22
N ASP A 36 7.18 -0.38 11.44
CA ASP A 36 6.47 -1.08 10.36
C ASP A 36 7.45 -1.64 9.32
N ILE A 37 8.40 -0.82 8.85
CA ILE A 37 9.45 -1.26 7.90
C ILE A 37 10.30 -2.39 8.50
N CYS A 38 10.72 -2.26 9.76
CA CYS A 38 11.53 -3.28 10.44
C CYS A 38 10.78 -4.61 10.57
N ILE A 39 9.52 -4.55 10.98
CA ILE A 39 8.64 -5.73 11.11
C ILE A 39 8.40 -6.36 9.74
N PHE A 40 8.08 -5.55 8.72
CA PHE A 40 7.90 -6.01 7.35
C PHE A 40 9.15 -6.71 6.82
N ALA A 41 10.33 -6.11 6.97
CA ALA A 41 11.59 -6.69 6.54
C ALA A 41 11.90 -8.00 7.28
N PHE A 42 11.61 -8.07 8.58
CA PHE A 42 11.79 -9.28 9.38
C PHE A 42 10.89 -10.43 8.89
N PHE A 43 9.59 -10.18 8.72
CA PHE A 43 8.65 -11.19 8.21
C PHE A 43 8.94 -11.57 6.76
N MET A 44 9.31 -10.62 5.92
CA MET A 44 9.69 -10.87 4.52
C MET A 44 10.93 -11.75 4.44
N THR A 45 11.94 -11.51 5.28
CA THR A 45 13.17 -12.33 5.35
C THR A 45 12.86 -13.75 5.82
N LEU A 46 12.03 -13.90 6.86
CA LEU A 46 11.59 -15.21 7.33
C LEU A 46 10.78 -15.96 6.26
N GLY A 47 9.91 -15.25 5.55
CA GLY A 47 9.14 -15.80 4.43
C GLY A 47 10.05 -16.29 3.30
N LEU A 48 11.02 -15.47 2.89
CA LEU A 48 11.97 -15.82 1.84
C LEU A 48 12.86 -17.01 2.25
N LEU A 49 13.36 -17.00 3.49
CA LEU A 49 14.16 -18.09 4.03
C LEU A 49 13.39 -19.41 4.06
N ARG A 50 12.10 -19.37 4.41
CA ARG A 50 11.21 -20.53 4.37
C ARG A 50 11.06 -21.08 2.95
N VAL A 51 10.87 -20.21 1.96
CA VAL A 51 10.75 -20.62 0.55
C VAL A 51 12.05 -21.20 0.01
N MET A 52 13.20 -20.62 0.37
CA MET A 52 14.52 -21.09 -0.06
C MET A 52 14.93 -22.43 0.58
N MET A 53 14.66 -22.63 1.87
CA MET A 53 15.05 -23.86 2.57
C MET A 53 14.10 -25.04 2.30
N TYR A 54 12.81 -24.80 2.03
CA TYR A 54 11.80 -25.87 1.84
C TYR A 54 10.91 -25.68 0.59
N PRO A 55 11.50 -25.68 -0.63
CA PRO A 55 10.74 -25.47 -1.86
C PRO A 55 9.71 -26.56 -2.17
N GLN A 56 9.92 -27.80 -1.68
CA GLN A 56 8.96 -28.91 -1.85
C GLN A 56 7.73 -28.78 -0.94
N VAL A 57 7.86 -28.17 0.24
CA VAL A 57 6.73 -27.89 1.15
C VAL A 57 6.00 -26.61 0.70
N ALA A 58 6.74 -25.62 0.17
CA ALA A 58 6.16 -24.39 -0.36
C ALA A 58 5.10 -24.64 -1.44
N LYS A 59 5.33 -25.57 -2.39
CA LYS A 59 4.30 -25.91 -3.40
C LYS A 59 3.04 -26.55 -2.81
N GLY A 60 3.18 -27.41 -1.81
CA GLY A 60 2.04 -28.03 -1.12
C GLY A 60 1.27 -27.06 -0.21
N VAL A 61 1.90 -25.97 0.22
CA VAL A 61 1.29 -24.94 1.08
C VAL A 61 0.75 -23.75 0.28
N VAL A 62 1.26 -23.48 -0.94
CA VAL A 62 0.60 -22.56 -1.89
C VAL A 62 -0.80 -23.08 -2.26
N ASP A 63 -1.02 -24.39 -2.22
CA ASP A 63 -2.35 -24.97 -2.39
C ASP A 63 -3.32 -24.60 -1.25
N ASP A 64 -2.84 -24.25 -0.05
CA ASP A 64 -3.71 -23.91 1.07
C ASP A 64 -4.08 -22.41 1.08
N PHE A 65 -5.39 -22.16 0.93
CA PHE A 65 -6.07 -20.85 0.88
C PHE A 65 -5.63 -19.82 1.94
N SER A 66 -5.08 -20.28 3.08
CA SER A 66 -4.58 -19.43 4.16
C SER A 66 -3.34 -18.60 3.76
N GLN A 67 -2.45 -19.13 2.90
CA GLN A 67 -1.26 -18.36 2.46
C GLN A 67 -1.56 -17.32 1.39
N THR A 68 -2.54 -17.55 0.51
CA THR A 68 -2.94 -16.56 -0.52
C THR A 68 -3.44 -15.27 0.13
N SER A 69 -4.11 -15.38 1.27
CA SER A 69 -4.58 -14.22 2.04
C SER A 69 -3.42 -13.44 2.69
N TYR A 70 -2.36 -14.13 3.11
CA TYR A 70 -1.16 -13.49 3.66
C TYR A 70 -0.43 -12.63 2.62
N LEU A 71 -0.42 -13.04 1.36
CA LEU A 71 0.15 -12.22 0.28
C LEU A 71 -0.55 -10.85 0.14
N GLY A 72 -1.85 -10.77 0.42
CA GLY A 72 -2.57 -9.49 0.50
C GLY A 72 -2.09 -8.61 1.64
N ALA A 73 -1.84 -9.18 2.83
CA ALA A 73 -1.26 -8.41 3.93
C ALA A 73 0.15 -7.88 3.60
N VAL A 74 0.96 -8.66 2.87
CA VAL A 74 2.29 -8.22 2.40
C VAL A 74 2.17 -7.06 1.41
N ALA A 75 1.25 -7.14 0.45
CA ALA A 75 0.99 -6.04 -0.49
C ALA A 75 0.55 -4.76 0.25
N VAL A 76 -0.39 -4.89 1.21
CA VAL A 76 -0.85 -3.75 2.03
C VAL A 76 0.29 -3.13 2.84
N ALA A 77 1.16 -3.93 3.45
CA ALA A 77 2.31 -3.43 4.18
C ALA A 77 3.34 -2.72 3.27
N PHE A 78 3.40 -3.09 1.99
CA PHE A 78 4.24 -2.37 1.04
C PHE A 78 3.64 -1.00 0.69
N GLU A 79 2.32 -0.92 0.49
CA GLU A 79 1.58 0.33 0.26
C GLU A 79 1.72 1.32 1.43
N THR A 80 1.67 0.85 2.69
CA THR A 80 1.86 1.71 3.87
C THR A 80 3.24 2.33 3.92
N ILE A 81 4.27 1.60 3.49
CA ILE A 81 5.63 2.12 3.39
C ILE A 81 5.67 3.27 2.38
N ILE A 82 5.08 3.09 1.19
CA ILE A 82 4.98 4.13 0.15
C ILE A 82 4.27 5.38 0.70
N LEU A 83 3.14 5.19 1.37
CA LEU A 83 2.37 6.28 1.95
C LEU A 83 3.16 7.05 3.03
N GLY A 84 3.98 6.37 3.81
CA GLY A 84 4.89 7.01 4.76
C GLY A 84 5.99 7.82 4.07
N ILE A 85 6.57 7.34 2.96
CA ILE A 85 7.52 8.11 2.15
C ILE A 85 6.85 9.41 1.66
N VAL A 86 5.65 9.31 1.10
CA VAL A 86 4.88 10.48 0.63
C VAL A 86 4.62 11.46 1.76
N SER A 87 4.25 10.97 2.95
CA SER A 87 3.90 11.80 4.10
C SER A 87 5.10 12.53 4.70
N PHE A 88 6.25 11.85 4.87
CA PHE A 88 7.43 12.41 5.53
C PHE A 88 8.38 13.15 4.58
N TYR A 89 8.46 12.70 3.32
CA TYR A 89 9.42 13.22 2.33
C TYR A 89 8.78 14.03 1.20
N SER A 90 7.53 14.48 1.37
CA SER A 90 6.82 15.39 0.44
C SER A 90 7.55 16.67 0.04
N HIS A 91 8.65 17.04 0.70
CA HIS A 91 9.45 18.22 0.34
C HIS A 91 10.55 17.93 -0.69
N HIS A 92 10.88 16.66 -0.94
CA HIS A 92 11.90 16.27 -1.92
C HIS A 92 11.27 15.72 -3.20
N GLN A 93 11.46 16.43 -4.32
CA GLN A 93 10.95 15.97 -5.62
C GLN A 93 11.53 14.61 -6.06
N ALA A 94 12.78 14.31 -5.69
CA ALA A 94 13.38 13.01 -5.95
C ALA A 94 12.62 11.86 -5.26
N ALA A 95 12.07 12.10 -4.06
CA ALA A 95 11.31 11.09 -3.32
C ALA A 95 9.96 10.80 -3.99
N MET A 96 9.38 11.78 -4.70
CA MET A 96 8.12 11.61 -5.42
C MET A 96 8.27 10.74 -6.67
N TYR A 97 9.37 10.88 -7.42
CA TYR A 97 9.68 9.97 -8.53
C TYR A 97 9.90 8.54 -8.05
N VAL A 98 10.57 8.35 -6.92
CA VAL A 98 10.75 7.02 -6.32
C VAL A 98 9.41 6.45 -5.87
N ALA A 99 8.55 7.25 -5.24
CA ALA A 99 7.23 6.84 -4.81
C ALA A 99 6.33 6.43 -6.01
N GLU A 100 6.42 7.13 -7.14
CA GLU A 100 5.71 6.75 -8.36
C GLU A 100 6.16 5.37 -8.86
N VAL A 101 7.47 5.14 -8.95
CA VAL A 101 8.00 3.84 -9.42
C VAL A 101 7.60 2.72 -8.44
N MET A 102 7.68 2.98 -7.14
CA MET A 102 7.24 2.01 -6.12
C MET A 102 5.73 1.74 -6.21
N TYR A 103 4.91 2.76 -6.49
CA TYR A 103 3.47 2.61 -6.67
C TYR A 103 3.13 1.67 -7.83
N TRP A 104 3.77 1.81 -8.99
CA TRP A 104 3.52 0.88 -10.11
C TRP A 104 3.84 -0.58 -9.78
N ILE A 105 4.88 -0.81 -8.96
CA ILE A 105 5.23 -2.15 -8.48
C ILE A 105 4.16 -2.66 -7.51
N ALA A 106 3.70 -1.80 -6.62
CA ALA A 106 2.66 -2.11 -5.64
C ALA A 106 1.32 -2.41 -6.31
N ALA A 107 0.91 -1.60 -7.28
CA ALA A 107 -0.28 -1.79 -8.10
C ALA A 107 -0.27 -3.14 -8.84
N ALA A 108 0.86 -3.49 -9.45
CA ALA A 108 1.01 -4.79 -10.11
C ALA A 108 0.91 -5.96 -9.11
N MET A 109 1.48 -5.79 -7.92
CA MET A 109 1.43 -6.79 -6.85
C MET A 109 0.01 -6.95 -6.29
N SER A 110 -0.69 -5.85 -6.00
CA SER A 110 -2.09 -5.83 -5.56
C SER A 110 -3.02 -6.49 -6.58
N LEU A 111 -2.83 -6.20 -7.86
CA LEU A 111 -3.58 -6.83 -8.94
C LEU A 111 -3.31 -8.34 -9.03
N PHE A 112 -2.04 -8.75 -8.92
CA PHE A 112 -1.66 -10.16 -8.93
C PHE A 112 -2.28 -10.92 -7.74
N VAL A 113 -2.29 -10.32 -6.56
CA VAL A 113 -2.91 -10.89 -5.37
C VAL A 113 -4.42 -11.02 -5.57
N ALA A 114 -5.08 -9.99 -6.11
CA ALA A 114 -6.52 -10.00 -6.39
C ALA A 114 -6.92 -11.11 -7.37
N PHE A 115 -6.24 -11.19 -8.53
CA PHE A 115 -6.48 -12.23 -9.51
C PHE A 115 -6.13 -13.62 -8.96
N GLY A 116 -5.06 -13.73 -8.18
CA GLY A 116 -4.68 -14.97 -7.49
C GLY A 116 -5.78 -15.45 -6.55
N GLY A 117 -6.37 -14.53 -5.77
CA GLY A 117 -7.53 -14.80 -4.91
C GLY A 117 -8.73 -15.35 -5.67
N VAL A 118 -9.12 -14.67 -6.76
CA VAL A 118 -10.25 -15.10 -7.61
C VAL A 118 -9.97 -16.45 -8.27
N PHE A 119 -8.75 -16.71 -8.74
CA PHE A 119 -8.40 -17.99 -9.35
C PHE A 119 -8.45 -19.14 -8.34
N PHE A 120 -7.97 -18.92 -7.11
CA PHE A 120 -8.10 -19.90 -6.03
C PHE A 120 -9.56 -20.19 -5.67
N MET A 121 -10.42 -19.18 -5.71
CA MET A 121 -11.88 -19.35 -5.55
C MET A 121 -12.44 -20.33 -6.55
N TYR A 122 -12.21 -20.07 -7.82
CA TYR A 122 -12.79 -20.84 -8.90
C TYR A 122 -12.26 -22.29 -8.91
N ARG A 123 -11.00 -22.50 -8.51
CA ARG A 123 -10.37 -23.83 -8.49
C ARG A 123 -10.79 -24.69 -7.30
N ARG A 124 -11.14 -24.10 -6.16
CA ARG A 124 -11.36 -24.85 -4.90
C ARG A 124 -12.83 -24.89 -4.44
N GLN A 125 -13.69 -23.98 -4.88
CA GLN A 125 -15.12 -24.00 -4.55
C GLN A 125 -15.95 -24.82 -5.57
N GLN A 126 -15.89 -26.15 -5.48
CA GLN A 126 -16.90 -27.03 -6.10
C GLN A 126 -18.04 -27.39 -5.13
N GLN A 127 -17.93 -27.07 -3.84
CA GLN A 127 -18.95 -27.38 -2.83
C GLN A 127 -19.41 -26.09 -2.14
N HIS A 128 -20.53 -25.55 -2.61
CA HIS A 128 -21.19 -24.38 -2.02
C HIS A 128 -21.81 -24.74 -0.68
N SER A 129 -21.01 -24.77 0.39
CA SER A 129 -21.52 -24.64 1.76
C SER A 129 -21.29 -23.21 2.23
N PHE A 130 -22.37 -22.48 2.51
CA PHE A 130 -22.36 -21.10 3.02
C PHE A 130 -21.67 -20.95 4.39
N SER A 131 -21.23 -22.05 5.01
CA SER A 131 -20.54 -22.05 6.30
C SER A 131 -19.03 -21.78 6.20
N ASP A 132 -18.44 -21.84 4.99
CA ASP A 132 -16.99 -21.69 4.75
C ASP A 132 -16.59 -20.33 4.17
N ILE A 133 -17.45 -19.31 4.29
CA ILE A 133 -17.08 -17.91 4.00
C ILE A 133 -16.10 -17.43 5.07
N ASN A 134 -14.82 -17.73 4.86
CA ASN A 134 -13.74 -17.32 5.74
C ASN A 134 -13.40 -15.83 5.52
N GLY A 135 -13.25 -15.02 6.57
CA GLY A 135 -12.92 -13.58 6.45
C GLY A 135 -11.60 -13.30 5.70
N ALA A 136 -10.76 -14.32 5.55
CA ALA A 136 -9.59 -14.35 4.68
C ALA A 136 -9.88 -13.94 3.21
N TRP A 137 -11.10 -14.20 2.71
CA TRP A 137 -11.57 -13.75 1.40
C TRP A 137 -11.48 -12.23 1.24
N PHE A 138 -11.90 -11.48 2.26
CA PHE A 138 -11.87 -10.02 2.22
C PHE A 138 -10.44 -9.49 2.17
N LEU A 139 -9.51 -10.15 2.87
CA LEU A 139 -8.13 -9.69 2.99
C LEU A 139 -7.38 -9.62 1.64
N THR A 140 -7.83 -10.41 0.65
CA THR A 140 -7.22 -10.46 -0.68
C THR A 140 -7.67 -9.30 -1.58
N PHE A 141 -8.80 -8.65 -1.26
CA PHE A 141 -9.31 -7.48 -1.98
C PHE A 141 -8.90 -6.14 -1.36
N ILE A 142 -8.55 -6.12 -0.07
CA ILE A 142 -8.06 -4.91 0.63
C ILE A 142 -6.89 -4.22 -0.11
N PRO A 143 -5.90 -4.94 -0.68
CA PRO A 143 -4.79 -4.30 -1.38
C PRO A 143 -5.21 -3.34 -2.50
N LEU A 144 -6.27 -3.63 -3.27
CA LEU A 144 -6.71 -2.72 -4.34
C LEU A 144 -7.27 -1.40 -3.78
N ILE A 145 -8.05 -1.49 -2.70
CA ILE A 145 -8.66 -0.31 -2.07
C ILE A 145 -7.55 0.59 -1.48
N VAL A 146 -6.54 -0.04 -0.90
CA VAL A 146 -5.38 0.68 -0.34
C VAL A 146 -4.55 1.31 -1.45
N ASP A 147 -4.28 0.60 -2.55
CA ASP A 147 -3.60 1.13 -3.73
C ASP A 147 -4.31 2.37 -4.28
N SER A 148 -5.64 2.31 -4.43
CA SER A 148 -6.47 3.46 -4.85
C SER A 148 -6.25 4.68 -3.94
N THR A 149 -6.19 4.45 -2.63
CA THR A 149 -5.94 5.50 -1.63
C THR A 149 -4.52 6.07 -1.75
N VAL A 150 -3.52 5.22 -1.95
CA VAL A 150 -2.11 5.62 -2.07
C VAL A 150 -1.87 6.43 -3.35
N GLY A 151 -2.41 6.00 -4.49
CA GLY A 151 -2.27 6.75 -5.73
C GLY A 151 -3.02 8.09 -5.72
N GLY A 152 -4.17 8.16 -5.02
CA GLY A 152 -4.84 9.42 -4.70
C GLY A 152 -3.98 10.36 -3.85
N ALA A 153 -3.19 9.83 -2.90
CA ALA A 153 -2.28 10.61 -2.08
C ALA A 153 -1.02 11.09 -2.83
N ILE A 154 -0.54 10.32 -3.82
CA ILE A 154 0.62 10.68 -4.66
C ILE A 154 0.27 11.71 -5.73
N SER A 155 -0.94 11.63 -6.31
CA SER A 155 -1.38 12.50 -7.41
C SER A 155 -1.11 14.01 -7.24
N PRO A 156 -1.45 14.67 -6.12
CA PRO A 156 -1.24 16.11 -5.95
C PRO A 156 0.24 16.50 -5.84
N CYS A 157 1.13 15.53 -5.63
CA CYS A 157 2.56 15.75 -5.49
C CYS A 157 3.31 15.70 -6.83
N LEU A 158 2.69 15.21 -7.91
CA LEU A 158 3.37 14.91 -9.17
C LEU A 158 3.11 15.97 -10.26
N ALA A 159 3.94 15.95 -11.31
CA ALA A 159 3.77 16.81 -12.46
C ALA A 159 2.48 16.46 -13.25
N TYR A 160 1.79 17.48 -13.77
CA TYR A 160 0.44 17.40 -14.34
C TYR A 160 0.19 16.23 -15.31
N LYS A 161 1.18 15.82 -16.13
CA LYS A 161 1.02 14.71 -17.08
C LYS A 161 0.97 13.32 -16.42
N ASN A 162 1.82 13.05 -15.43
CA ASN A 162 1.83 11.74 -14.75
C ASN A 162 0.72 11.65 -13.69
N SER A 163 0.32 12.78 -13.08
CA SER A 163 -0.79 12.80 -12.11
C SER A 163 -2.11 12.31 -12.70
N VAL A 164 -2.40 12.59 -13.97
CA VAL A 164 -3.64 12.13 -14.62
C VAL A 164 -3.61 10.62 -14.83
N THR A 165 -2.48 10.06 -15.26
CA THR A 165 -2.35 8.60 -15.43
C THR A 165 -2.51 7.88 -14.09
N LEU A 166 -1.83 8.37 -13.05
CA LEU A 166 -1.95 7.79 -11.71
C LEU A 166 -3.38 7.89 -11.17
N LEU A 167 -4.04 9.04 -11.29
CA LEU A 167 -5.45 9.18 -10.86
C LEU A 167 -6.38 8.22 -11.58
N VAL A 168 -6.23 8.06 -12.89
CA VAL A 168 -7.06 7.14 -13.68
C VAL A 168 -6.78 5.70 -13.28
N THR A 169 -5.52 5.31 -13.06
CA THR A 169 -5.15 3.98 -12.59
C THR A 169 -5.72 3.70 -11.20
N SER A 170 -5.56 4.62 -10.26
CA SER A 170 -6.08 4.47 -8.90
C SER A 170 -7.60 4.46 -8.83
N PHE A 171 -8.29 5.14 -9.76
CA PHE A 171 -9.75 5.08 -9.85
C PHE A 171 -10.26 3.75 -10.42
N LEU A 172 -9.46 3.06 -11.22
CA LEU A 172 -9.81 1.78 -11.83
C LEU A 172 -9.52 0.56 -10.94
N MET A 173 -8.60 0.70 -9.97
CA MET A 173 -8.31 -0.28 -8.92
C MET A 173 -9.40 -0.29 -7.86
#